data_AF-A0A8K1D8A1-F1
#
_entry.id   AF-A0A8K1D8A1-F1
#
_cell.length_a   1.000
_cell.length_b   1.000
_cell.length_c   1.000
_cell.angle_alpha   90.00
_cell.angle_beta   90.00
_cell.angle_gamma   90.00
#
_symmetry.space_group_name_H-M   'P 1'
#
loop_
_entity.id
_entity.type
_entity.pdbx_description
1 polymer ?
#
loop_
_entity_poly.entity_id
_entity_poly.type
_entity_poly.pdbx_seq_one_letter_code
_entity_poly.pdbx_strand_id
1 'polypeptide(L)'
;MTDAAVSFAKDFLAGGVAAAISKTAVAPIERVKLLLQVQHASKQISADKHYKGIIDCVVRIPREQGVLSFWRGNLANVIRYFPTQALNFAFKDKYKQIFLGGVDKRT
;
A
#
# COMPACT_ATOMS: atom_id res chain seq x y z
N MET A 1 9.79 -32.36 -4.08
CA MET A 1 10.42 -31.04 -3.80
C MET A 1 9.92 -29.96 -4.76
N THR A 2 9.69 -30.28 -6.04
CA THR A 2 9.13 -29.37 -7.06
C THR A 2 7.70 -28.90 -6.76
N ASP A 3 6.81 -29.77 -6.27
CA ASP A 3 5.39 -29.38 -6.07
C ASP A 3 5.17 -28.34 -4.97
N ALA A 4 5.91 -28.44 -3.87
CA ALA A 4 5.83 -27.47 -2.77
C ALA A 4 6.33 -26.08 -3.20
N ALA A 5 7.43 -26.02 -3.96
CA ALA A 5 7.95 -24.77 -4.51
C ALA A 5 6.98 -24.14 -5.52
N VAL A 6 6.35 -24.96 -6.37
CA VAL A 6 5.34 -24.51 -7.34
C VAL A 6 4.07 -24.00 -6.64
N SER A 7 3.57 -24.71 -5.63
CA SER A 7 2.41 -24.26 -4.84
C SER A 7 2.71 -22.92 -4.15
N PHE A 8 3.87 -22.82 -3.49
CA PHE A 8 4.30 -21.57 -2.87
C PHE A 8 4.39 -20.42 -3.87
N ALA A 9 4.98 -20.64 -5.05
CA ALA A 9 5.07 -19.61 -6.09
C ALA A 9 3.68 -19.16 -6.56
N LYS A 10 2.73 -20.10 -6.71
CA LYS A 10 1.33 -19.78 -7.07
C LYS A 10 0.67 -18.92 -6.00
N ASP A 11 0.76 -19.31 -4.73
CA ASP A 11 0.14 -18.57 -3.62
C ASP A 11 0.78 -17.18 -3.45
N PHE A 12 2.10 -17.10 -3.59
CA PHE A 12 2.85 -15.85 -3.53
C PHE A 12 2.42 -14.88 -4.63
N LEU A 13 2.34 -15.35 -5.88
CA LEU A 13 1.90 -14.54 -7.02
C LEU A 13 0.43 -14.17 -6.91
N ALA A 14 -0.44 -15.11 -6.54
CA ALA A 14 -1.87 -14.84 -6.34
C ALA A 14 -2.10 -13.79 -5.26
N GLY A 15 -1.38 -13.89 -4.12
CA GLY A 15 -1.42 -12.88 -3.07
C GLY A 15 -0.89 -11.51 -3.55
N GLY A 16 0.16 -11.49 -4.37
CA GLY A 16 0.70 -10.26 -4.96
C GLY A 16 -0.26 -9.58 -5.93
N VAL A 17 -0.91 -10.36 -6.80
CA VAL A 17 -1.94 -9.86 -7.71
C VAL A 17 -3.14 -9.33 -6.93
N ALA A 18 -3.62 -10.06 -5.92
CA ALA A 18 -4.73 -9.62 -5.07
C ALA A 18 -4.39 -8.30 -4.34
N ALA A 19 -3.18 -8.20 -3.79
CA ALA A 19 -2.71 -6.97 -3.15
C ALA A 19 -2.60 -5.81 -4.15
N ALA A 20 -2.10 -6.05 -5.35
CA ALA A 20 -1.99 -5.05 -6.41
C ALA A 20 -3.36 -4.51 -6.82
N ILE A 21 -4.34 -5.39 -7.04
CA ILE A 21 -5.73 -5.02 -7.36
C ILE A 21 -6.33 -4.20 -6.23
N SER A 22 -6.23 -4.69 -4.99
CA SER A 22 -6.77 -4.00 -3.81
C SER A 22 -6.19 -2.59 -3.66
N LYS A 23 -4.86 -2.44 -3.78
CA LYS A 23 -4.17 -1.14 -3.69
C LYS A 23 -4.57 -0.20 -4.83
N THR A 24 -4.71 -0.73 -6.04
CA THR A 24 -5.15 0.04 -7.20
C THR A 24 -6.59 0.51 -7.06
N ALA A 25 -7.49 -0.31 -6.49
CA ALA A 25 -8.88 0.08 -6.26
C ALA A 25 -9.00 1.22 -5.24
N VAL A 26 -8.17 1.22 -4.18
CA VAL A 26 -8.20 2.26 -3.14
C VAL A 26 -7.25 3.44 -3.38
N ALA A 27 -6.41 3.38 -4.42
CA ALA A 27 -5.45 4.45 -4.73
C ALA A 27 -6.07 5.85 -4.87
N PRO A 28 -7.27 6.04 -5.49
CA PRO A 28 -7.88 7.36 -5.57
C PRO A 28 -8.16 8.00 -4.21
N ILE A 29 -8.75 7.23 -3.28
CA ILE A 29 -9.07 7.74 -1.93
C ILE A 29 -7.82 7.88 -1.06
N GLU A 30 -6.85 6.97 -1.21
CA GLU A 30 -5.55 7.08 -0.54
C GLU A 30 -4.83 8.37 -0.96
N ARG A 31 -4.88 8.72 -2.24
CA ARG A 31 -4.30 9.98 -2.74
C ARG A 31 -4.99 11.22 -2.18
N VAL A 32 -6.33 11.23 -2.11
CA VAL A 32 -7.08 12.34 -1.51
C VAL A 32 -6.70 12.51 -0.04
N LYS A 33 -6.64 11.41 0.72
CA LYS A 33 -6.18 11.41 2.11
C LYS A 33 -4.79 12.03 2.23
N LEU A 34 -3.83 11.56 1.43
CA LEU A 34 -2.44 12.03 1.49
C LEU A 34 -2.35 13.53 1.17
N LEU A 35 -3.03 14.00 0.10
CA LEU A 35 -3.04 15.41 -0.25
C LEU A 35 -3.59 16.28 0.88
N LEU A 36 -4.72 15.90 1.49
CA LEU A 36 -5.29 16.65 2.61
C LEU A 36 -4.36 16.66 3.83
N GLN A 37 -3.68 15.54 4.09
CA GLN A 37 -2.78 15.38 5.23
C GLN A 37 -1.49 16.19 5.08
N VAL A 38 -0.89 16.22 3.88
CA VAL A 38 0.46 16.81 3.70
C VAL A 38 0.49 18.13 2.93
N GLN A 39 -0.64 18.65 2.43
CA GLN A 39 -0.67 19.89 1.63
C GLN A 39 -0.04 21.09 2.33
N HIS A 40 -0.21 21.23 3.64
CA HIS A 40 0.36 22.33 4.42
C HIS A 40 1.91 22.33 4.44
N ALA A 41 2.52 21.16 4.24
CA ALA A 41 3.97 21.01 4.16
C ALA A 41 4.48 20.99 2.71
N SER A 42 3.59 21.08 1.72
CA SER A 42 3.95 21.00 0.30
C SER A 42 4.45 22.35 -0.20
N LYS A 43 5.63 22.36 -0.83
CA LYS A 43 6.16 23.56 -1.52
C LYS A 43 5.42 23.85 -2.84
N GLN A 44 4.69 22.88 -3.38
CA GLN A 44 4.01 23.00 -4.67
C GLN A 44 2.57 23.50 -4.55
N ILE A 45 1.96 23.36 -3.37
CA ILE A 45 0.59 23.79 -3.11
C ILE A 45 0.67 25.03 -2.24
N SER A 46 0.38 26.19 -2.82
CA SER A 46 0.29 27.43 -2.08
C SER A 46 -0.95 27.43 -1.17
N ALA A 47 -0.93 28.24 -0.09
CA ALA A 47 -2.00 28.25 0.91
C ALA A 47 -3.38 28.57 0.33
N ASP A 48 -3.45 29.40 -0.71
CA ASP A 48 -4.66 29.74 -1.47
C ASP A 48 -5.21 28.57 -2.30
N LYS A 49 -4.36 27.58 -2.63
CA LYS A 49 -4.72 26.42 -3.44
C LYS A 49 -5.01 25.16 -2.62
N HIS A 50 -4.92 25.24 -1.30
CA HIS A 50 -5.26 24.13 -0.42
C HIS A 50 -6.66 23.60 -0.74
N TYR A 51 -6.78 22.27 -0.72
CA TYR A 51 -8.05 21.57 -0.86
C TYR A 51 -8.87 21.76 0.41
N LYS A 52 -10.13 22.15 0.24
CA LYS A 52 -11.03 22.48 1.34
C LYS A 52 -11.60 21.25 2.05
N GLY A 53 -11.48 20.08 1.44
CA GLY A 53 -11.99 18.82 1.96
C GLY A 53 -11.97 17.72 0.90
N ILE A 54 -12.56 16.57 1.23
CA ILE A 54 -12.56 15.37 0.37
C ILE A 54 -13.24 15.66 -0.98
N ILE A 55 -14.45 16.22 -0.96
CA ILE A 55 -15.23 16.49 -2.19
C ILE A 55 -14.50 17.48 -3.09
N ASP A 56 -13.98 18.58 -2.53
CA ASP A 56 -13.18 19.58 -3.26
C ASP A 56 -11.97 18.94 -3.94
N CYS A 57 -11.24 18.07 -3.21
CA CYS A 57 -10.08 17.35 -3.71
C CYS A 57 -10.45 16.40 -4.87
N VAL A 58 -11.50 15.58 -4.71
CA VAL A 58 -11.97 14.63 -5.74
C VAL A 58 -12.41 15.35 -7.02
N VAL A 59 -13.05 16.52 -6.91
CA VAL A 59 -13.52 17.28 -8.07
C VAL A 59 -12.37 18.03 -8.77
N ARG A 60 -11.43 18.59 -8.00
CA ARG A 60 -10.34 19.42 -8.54
C ARG A 60 -9.20 18.62 -9.14
N ILE A 61 -8.81 17.50 -8.53
CA ILE A 61 -7.73 16.63 -9.03
C ILE A 61 -7.84 16.33 -10.54
N PRO A 62 -8.97 15.80 -11.06
CA PRO A 62 -9.06 15.43 -12.46
C PRO A 62 -9.05 16.65 -13.39
N ARG A 63 -9.51 17.82 -12.92
CA ARG A 63 -9.50 19.07 -13.68
C ARG A 63 -8.10 19.71 -13.74
N GLU A 64 -7.34 19.62 -12.66
CA GLU A 64 -6.01 20.23 -12.56
C GLU A 64 -4.89 19.34 -13.14
N GLN A 65 -5.02 18.01 -13.01
CA GLN A 65 -3.92 17.08 -13.28
C GLN A 65 -4.34 15.87 -14.15
N GLY A 66 -5.60 15.79 -14.54
CA GLY A 66 -6.18 14.66 -15.28
C GLY A 66 -6.62 13.50 -14.38
N VAL A 67 -7.55 12.68 -14.90
CA VAL A 67 -8.17 11.57 -14.15
C VAL A 67 -7.16 10.52 -13.70
N LEU A 68 -6.18 10.18 -14.55
CA LEU A 68 -5.14 9.21 -14.22
C LEU A 68 -4.25 9.63 -13.04
N SER A 69 -4.25 10.92 -12.69
CA SER A 69 -3.45 11.40 -11.57
C SER A 69 -3.88 10.78 -10.24
N PHE A 70 -5.12 10.29 -10.08
CA PHE A 70 -5.56 9.56 -8.89
C PHE A 70 -4.64 8.39 -8.50
N TRP A 71 -3.96 7.77 -9.48
CA TRP A 71 -3.05 6.65 -9.26
C TRP A 71 -1.57 7.07 -9.18
N ARG A 72 -1.26 8.36 -9.13
CA ARG A 72 0.11 8.85 -9.00
C ARG A 72 0.74 8.34 -7.70
N GLY A 73 1.80 7.54 -7.83
CA GLY A 73 2.47 6.87 -6.70
C GLY A 73 2.01 5.44 -6.42
N ASN A 74 0.94 4.95 -7.07
CA ASN A 74 0.41 3.60 -6.83
C ASN A 74 1.39 2.48 -7.22
N LEU A 75 2.28 2.72 -8.19
CA LEU A 75 3.32 1.74 -8.57
C LEU A 75 4.19 1.32 -7.38
N ALA A 76 4.61 2.27 -6.56
CA ALA A 76 5.38 1.97 -5.35
C ALA A 76 4.56 1.12 -4.37
N ASN A 77 3.26 1.40 -4.23
CA ASN A 77 2.36 0.62 -3.39
C ASN A 77 2.21 -0.84 -3.86
N VAL A 78 2.16 -1.07 -5.17
CA VAL A 78 2.09 -2.41 -5.76
C VAL A 78 3.41 -3.16 -5.58
N ILE A 79 4.53 -2.53 -5.95
CA ILE A 79 5.86 -3.16 -5.86
C ILE A 79 6.19 -3.52 -4.41
N ARG A 80 5.81 -2.69 -3.44
CA ARG A 80 6.10 -2.87 -2.01
C ARG A 80 5.68 -4.25 -1.47
N TYR A 81 4.64 -4.88 -2.03
CA TYR A 81 4.19 -6.19 -1.57
C TYR A 81 5.30 -7.25 -1.65
N PHE A 82 6.00 -7.34 -2.79
CA PHE A 82 6.97 -8.39 -3.06
C PHE A 82 8.17 -8.41 -2.07
N PRO A 83 8.92 -7.30 -1.86
CA PRO A 83 10.01 -7.30 -0.90
C PRO A 83 9.50 -7.46 0.54
N THR A 84 8.33 -6.91 0.87
CA THR A 84 7.72 -7.10 2.20
C THR A 84 7.46 -8.57 2.48
N GLN A 85 6.89 -9.29 1.51
CA GLN A 85 6.58 -10.71 1.67
C GLN A 85 7.85 -11.58 1.68
N ALA A 86 8.86 -11.25 0.88
CA ALA A 86 10.15 -11.93 0.92
C ALA A 86 10.82 -11.81 2.30
N LEU A 87 10.83 -10.60 2.87
CA LEU A 87 11.39 -10.37 4.21
C LEU A 87 10.53 -11.03 5.31
N ASN A 88 9.19 -10.95 5.20
CA ASN A 88 8.31 -11.67 6.11
C ASN A 88 8.58 -13.17 6.08
N PHE A 89 8.75 -13.75 4.90
CA PHE A 89 9.08 -15.17 4.78
C PHE A 89 10.42 -15.50 5.45
N ALA A 90 11.45 -14.68 5.26
CA ALA A 90 12.77 -14.90 5.85
C ALA A 90 12.79 -14.76 7.38
N PHE A 91 12.04 -13.79 7.94
CA PHE A 91 12.24 -13.35 9.32
C PHE A 91 11.06 -13.56 10.25
N LYS A 92 9.82 -13.62 9.76
CA LYS A 92 8.62 -13.64 10.61
C LYS A 92 8.61 -14.81 11.58
N ASP A 93 8.94 -16.01 11.11
CA ASP A 93 8.93 -17.20 11.96
C ASP A 93 10.13 -17.24 12.90
N LYS A 94 11.27 -16.68 12.51
CA LYS A 94 12.43 -16.50 13.39
C LYS A 94 12.10 -15.56 14.54
N TYR A 95 11.50 -14.41 14.26
CA TYR A 95 11.06 -13.50 15.32
C TYR A 95 9.99 -14.12 16.23
N LYS A 96 9.02 -14.86 15.66
CA LYS A 96 8.04 -15.59 16.49
C LYS A 96 8.71 -16.59 17.43
N GLN A 97 9.70 -17.34 16.97
CA GLN A 97 10.42 -18.28 17.83
C GLN A 97 11.22 -17.57 18.94
N ILE A 98 11.89 -16.47 18.60
CA ILE A 98 12.69 -15.68 19.57
C ILE A 98 11.79 -15.09 20.66
N PHE A 99 10.66 -14.48 20.30
CA PHE A 99 9.83 -13.72 21.23
C PHE A 99 8.69 -14.52 21.86
N LEU A 100 8.22 -15.58 21.20
CA LEU A 100 7.06 -16.38 21.63
C LEU A 100 7.41 -17.86 21.88
N GLY A 101 8.67 -18.26 21.70
CA GLY A 101 9.12 -19.61 22.01
C GLY A 101 9.00 -19.90 23.50
N GLY A 102 8.13 -20.83 23.88
CA GLY A 102 7.91 -21.22 25.29
C GLY A 102 6.81 -20.43 26.01
N VAL A 103 6.13 -19.49 25.34
CA VAL A 103 4.92 -18.86 25.87
C VAL A 103 3.77 -19.87 25.80
N ASP A 104 3.17 -20.19 26.96
CA ASP A 104 2.02 -21.08 27.02
C ASP A 104 0.84 -20.45 26.26
N LYS A 105 0.26 -21.19 25.33
CA LYS A 105 -0.81 -20.70 24.44
C LYS A 105 -2.20 -20.78 25.08
N ARG A 106 -2.28 -21.18 26.36
CA ARG A 106 -3.53 -21.45 27.10
C ARG A 106 -3.81 -20.51 28.27
N THR A 107 -2.91 -19.57 28.57
CA THR A 107 -3.17 -18.37 29.39
C THR A 107 -3.43 -17.18 28.49
#